data_AF-A0A535RSV7-F1
#
_entry.id   AF-A0A535RSV7-F1
#
_cell.length_a   1.000
_cell.length_b   1.000
_cell.length_c   1.000
_cell.angle_alpha   90.00
_cell.angle_beta   90.00
_cell.angle_gamma   90.00
#
_symmetry.space_group_name_H-M   'P 1'
#
loop_
_entity.id
_entity.type
_entity.pdbx_description
1 polymer ?
#
loop_
_entity_poly.entity_id
_entity_poly.type
_entity_poly.pdbx_seq_one_letter_code
_entity_poly.pdbx_strand_id
1 'polypeptide(L)'
;MGDLFLLRSGELLGDHGFVADPGVVERTGGGVTYYRYSHARHLDEILAADGGLYARLPVVGEELEPELAGGHITEGFLEPLPRWLVRSPYFGDLGLEMLRKVAGELLLRVSLPADFPGLYVTDFAHSLECVHLATRGAPALSLGYDCSNGKEAMLAYLHSYVPVNEYRGGHVAPVFNVVRRGSGIAVPSRYIEVAQTQPLRRRDTAPPALPGAATPR
;
A
#
# COMPACT_ATOMS: atom_id res chain seq x y z
N MET A 1 8.02 -23.64 -0.96
CA MET A 1 8.51 -22.32 -1.44
C MET A 1 8.19 -21.25 -0.40
N GLY A 2 6.96 -21.20 0.10
CA GLY A 2 6.50 -20.30 1.17
C GLY A 2 7.43 -20.24 2.38
N ASP A 3 7.94 -21.39 2.85
CA ASP A 3 8.89 -21.48 3.97
C ASP A 3 10.08 -20.51 3.87
N LEU A 4 10.58 -20.23 2.66
CA LEU A 4 11.68 -19.28 2.47
C LEU A 4 11.27 -17.88 2.94
N PHE A 5 10.10 -17.41 2.54
CA PHE A 5 9.54 -16.11 2.92
C PHE A 5 9.07 -16.07 4.38
N LEU A 6 8.74 -17.23 4.96
CA LEU A 6 8.41 -17.33 6.39
C LEU A 6 9.63 -17.29 7.29
N LEU A 7 10.82 -17.65 6.80
CA LEU A 7 12.03 -17.78 7.62
C LEU A 7 13.06 -16.69 7.38
N ARG A 8 12.92 -15.90 6.31
CA ARG A 8 13.94 -14.93 5.88
C ARG A 8 13.33 -13.61 5.44
N SER A 9 13.82 -12.53 6.02
CA SER A 9 13.55 -11.16 5.57
C SER A 9 14.30 -10.83 4.28
N GLY A 10 13.70 -9.98 3.45
CA GLY A 10 14.33 -9.42 2.24
C GLY A 10 14.29 -10.31 1.00
N GLU A 11 13.74 -11.51 1.08
CA GLU A 11 13.53 -12.38 -0.09
C GLU A 11 12.48 -11.77 -1.03
N LEU A 12 12.80 -11.66 -2.33
CA LEU A 12 11.93 -11.07 -3.35
C LEU A 12 11.30 -12.17 -4.20
N LEU A 13 9.99 -12.15 -4.42
CA LEU A 13 9.34 -13.13 -5.30
C LEU A 13 9.96 -13.15 -6.71
N GLY A 14 10.41 -12.00 -7.22
CA GLY A 14 11.12 -11.89 -8.50
C GLY A 14 12.37 -12.76 -8.62
N ASP A 15 13.12 -12.93 -7.52
CA ASP A 15 14.34 -13.75 -7.50
C ASP A 15 14.04 -15.26 -7.58
N HIS A 16 12.78 -15.63 -7.35
CA HIS A 16 12.29 -17.01 -7.37
C HIS A 16 11.46 -17.33 -8.62
N GLY A 17 11.60 -16.53 -9.68
CA GLY A 17 11.02 -16.79 -11.01
C GLY A 17 9.61 -16.24 -11.21
N PHE A 18 9.08 -15.48 -10.24
CA PHE A 18 7.82 -14.75 -10.42
C PHE A 18 8.05 -13.45 -11.22
N VAL A 19 7.05 -13.05 -12.00
CA VAL A 19 7.03 -11.82 -12.77
C VAL A 19 6.69 -10.68 -11.83
N ALA A 20 7.72 -9.95 -11.40
CA ALA A 20 7.55 -8.77 -10.58
C ALA A 20 6.75 -7.67 -11.31
N ASP A 21 5.99 -6.91 -10.54
CA ASP A 21 5.33 -5.71 -11.04
C ASP A 21 6.37 -4.60 -11.28
N PRO A 22 6.18 -3.75 -12.30
CA PRO A 22 7.16 -2.73 -12.65
C PRO A 22 7.20 -1.55 -11.67
N GLY A 23 6.36 -1.56 -10.61
CA GLY A 23 6.14 -0.42 -9.73
C GLY A 23 7.44 0.19 -9.25
N VAL A 24 7.66 1.47 -9.56
CA VAL A 24 8.85 2.22 -9.18
C VAL A 24 8.46 3.26 -8.14
N VAL A 25 9.32 3.48 -7.15
CA VAL A 25 9.17 4.60 -6.22
C VAL A 25 9.35 5.92 -6.98
N GLU A 26 8.29 6.71 -7.07
CA GLU A 26 8.35 8.07 -7.61
C GLU A 26 9.15 8.98 -6.68
N ARG A 27 10.25 9.56 -7.18
CA ARG A 27 11.10 10.50 -6.44
C ARG A 27 11.00 11.89 -7.06
N THR A 28 10.58 12.88 -6.28
CA THR A 28 10.41 14.27 -6.76
C THR A 28 11.09 15.24 -5.80
N GLY A 29 12.00 16.09 -6.32
CA GLY A 29 12.54 17.24 -5.57
C GLY A 29 13.12 16.94 -4.18
N GLY A 30 13.70 15.76 -3.96
CA GLY A 30 14.23 15.33 -2.65
C GLY A 30 13.23 14.59 -1.75
N GLY A 31 12.04 14.28 -2.26
CA GLY A 31 11.01 13.49 -1.60
C GLY A 31 10.63 12.21 -2.35
N VAL A 32 9.70 11.47 -1.75
CA VAL A 32 9.02 10.31 -2.34
C VAL A 32 7.53 10.57 -2.45
N THR A 33 6.91 10.07 -3.51
CA THR A 33 5.47 10.16 -3.72
C THR A 33 4.86 8.76 -3.71
N TYR A 34 3.71 8.63 -3.04
CA TYR A 34 2.85 7.46 -3.13
C TYR A 34 1.39 7.88 -3.21
N TYR A 35 0.52 6.92 -3.51
CA TYR A 35 -0.89 7.16 -3.79
C TYR A 35 -1.78 6.36 -2.85
N ARG A 36 -2.92 6.91 -2.44
CA ARG A 36 -3.87 6.19 -1.58
C ARG A 36 -5.31 6.45 -1.98
N TYR A 37 -6.08 5.39 -2.18
CA TYR A 37 -7.51 5.49 -2.35
C TYR A 37 -8.22 5.70 -1.01
N SER A 38 -9.22 6.58 -0.99
CA SER A 38 -10.03 6.90 0.16
C SER A 38 -11.48 7.15 -0.24
N HIS A 39 -12.41 7.03 0.71
CA HIS A 39 -13.79 7.47 0.49
C HIS A 39 -13.89 8.99 0.64
N ALA A 40 -14.69 9.62 -0.23
CA ALA A 40 -14.93 11.07 -0.20
C ALA A 40 -15.38 11.57 1.19
N ARG A 41 -16.15 10.76 1.94
CA ARG A 41 -16.59 11.10 3.30
C ARG A 41 -15.46 11.30 4.33
N HIS A 42 -14.25 10.81 4.05
CA HIS A 42 -13.09 10.97 4.93
C HIS A 42 -12.20 12.14 4.50
N LEU A 43 -12.50 12.81 3.38
CA LEU A 43 -11.61 13.82 2.81
C LEU A 43 -11.42 15.01 3.75
N ASP A 44 -12.51 15.51 4.34
CA ASP A 44 -12.47 16.65 5.26
C ASP A 44 -11.63 16.34 6.51
N GLU A 45 -11.76 15.14 7.07
CA GLU A 45 -10.94 14.66 8.20
C GLU A 45 -9.46 14.54 7.82
N ILE A 46 -9.17 14.02 6.62
CA ILE A 46 -7.79 13.82 6.15
C ILE A 46 -7.10 15.16 5.86
N LEU A 47 -7.83 16.14 5.31
CA LEU A 47 -7.30 17.44 4.89
C LEU A 47 -7.41 18.53 5.97
N ALA A 48 -8.03 18.25 7.11
CA ALA A 48 -8.08 19.17 8.24
C ALA A 48 -6.66 19.59 8.70
N ALA A 49 -6.53 20.76 9.33
CA ALA A 49 -5.24 21.31 9.76
C ALA A 49 -4.47 20.39 10.72
N ASP A 50 -5.18 19.68 11.59
CA ASP A 50 -4.71 18.65 12.52
C ASP A 50 -5.03 17.22 12.03
N GLY A 51 -5.49 17.10 10.77
CA GLY A 51 -5.85 15.86 10.12
C GLY A 51 -4.67 15.11 9.48
N GLY A 52 -4.99 13.98 8.86
CA GLY A 52 -4.03 13.22 8.07
C GLY A 52 -4.42 11.76 7.87
N LEU A 53 -3.49 10.97 7.34
CA LEU A 53 -3.66 9.51 7.24
C LEU A 53 -3.30 8.85 8.56
N TYR A 54 -4.30 8.18 9.13
CA TYR A 54 -4.16 7.46 10.39
C TYR A 54 -3.60 6.06 10.16
N ALA A 55 -2.56 5.72 10.92
CA ALA A 55 -2.05 4.36 11.03
C ALA A 55 -2.89 3.58 12.05
N ARG A 56 -3.67 2.62 11.55
CA ARG A 56 -4.64 1.84 12.36
C ARG A 56 -4.32 0.35 12.38
N LEU A 57 -3.65 -0.15 11.36
CA LEU A 57 -3.34 -1.57 11.24
C LEU A 57 -2.06 -1.84 12.03
N PRO A 58 -2.10 -2.65 13.09
CA PRO A 58 -0.89 -3.00 13.82
C PRO A 58 0.02 -3.85 12.91
N VAL A 59 1.33 -3.63 13.03
CA VAL A 59 2.33 -4.56 12.52
C VAL A 59 2.42 -5.69 13.55
N VAL A 60 1.94 -6.89 13.21
CA VAL A 60 1.82 -8.01 14.16
C VAL A 60 2.81 -9.12 13.82
N GLY A 61 3.81 -9.34 14.68
CA GLY A 61 4.75 -10.47 14.57
C GLY A 61 5.78 -10.43 15.69
N GLU A 62 6.04 -11.57 16.33
CA GLU A 62 7.07 -11.69 17.39
C GLU A 62 8.49 -11.63 16.82
N GLU A 63 8.64 -11.93 15.53
CA GLU A 63 9.91 -12.04 14.79
C GLU A 63 10.25 -10.75 14.01
N LEU A 64 9.53 -9.66 14.28
CA LEU A 64 9.73 -8.40 13.57
C LEU A 64 11.06 -7.73 13.92
N GLU A 65 11.64 -7.07 12.91
CA GLU A 65 12.72 -6.12 13.13
C GLU A 65 12.32 -5.12 14.24
N PRO A 66 13.21 -4.80 15.19
CA PRO A 66 12.88 -3.97 16.35
C PRO A 66 12.25 -2.61 16.01
N GLU A 67 12.55 -2.07 14.81
CA GLU A 67 12.01 -0.80 14.32
C GLU A 67 10.54 -0.88 13.88
N LEU A 68 10.03 -2.07 13.57
CA LEU A 68 8.65 -2.34 13.19
C LEU A 68 7.79 -2.78 14.39
N ALA A 69 8.43 -3.21 15.48
CA ALA A 69 7.76 -3.69 16.68
C ALA A 69 6.86 -2.61 17.35
N GLY A 70 5.59 -2.96 17.59
CA GLY A 70 4.59 -2.00 18.10
C GLY A 70 4.22 -0.90 17.09
N GLY A 71 4.62 -1.07 15.83
CA GLY A 71 4.28 -0.20 14.73
C GLY A 71 2.81 -0.32 14.33
N HIS A 72 2.28 0.74 13.74
CA HIS A 72 1.03 0.74 13.00
C HIS A 72 1.30 1.31 11.60
N ILE A 73 0.56 0.81 10.61
CA ILE A 73 0.76 1.19 9.22
C ILE A 73 -0.41 1.96 8.63
N THR A 74 -0.05 2.78 7.66
CA THR A 74 -0.95 3.29 6.65
C THR A 74 -0.39 2.86 5.29
N GLU A 75 -1.20 2.15 4.52
CA GLU A 75 -0.83 1.57 3.22
C GLU A 75 -1.24 2.46 2.05
N GLY A 76 -0.52 2.33 0.95
CA GLY A 76 -0.79 2.97 -0.33
C GLY A 76 -0.11 2.25 -1.48
N PHE A 77 -0.05 2.90 -2.63
CA PHE A 77 0.39 2.36 -3.90
C PHE A 77 1.56 3.19 -4.44
N LEU A 78 2.50 2.53 -5.12
CA LEU A 78 3.61 3.21 -5.80
C LEU A 78 3.15 4.05 -6.99
N GLU A 79 2.02 3.69 -7.59
CA GLU A 79 1.47 4.35 -8.77
C GLU A 79 -0.03 4.62 -8.59
N PRO A 80 -0.64 5.56 -9.33
CA PRO A 80 -2.07 5.88 -9.22
C PRO A 80 -3.01 4.67 -9.43
N LEU A 81 -2.61 3.75 -10.31
CA LEU A 81 -3.37 2.55 -10.66
C LEU A 81 -2.39 1.43 -11.05
N PRO A 82 -1.80 0.73 -10.05
CA PRO A 82 -0.81 -0.31 -10.32
C PRO A 82 -1.37 -1.44 -11.18
N ARG A 83 -0.52 -2.11 -11.97
CA ARG A 83 -0.95 -3.20 -12.84
C ARG A 83 -1.54 -4.36 -12.05
N TRP A 84 -0.89 -4.78 -10.96
CA TRP A 84 -1.42 -5.84 -10.10
C TRP A 84 -2.84 -5.56 -9.57
N LEU A 85 -3.23 -4.28 -9.45
CA LEU A 85 -4.55 -3.89 -8.98
C LEU A 85 -5.64 -4.19 -10.02
N VAL A 86 -5.38 -3.94 -11.30
CA VAL A 86 -6.40 -4.02 -12.37
C VAL A 86 -6.29 -5.23 -13.27
N ARG A 87 -5.08 -5.77 -13.44
CA ARG A 87 -4.78 -6.87 -14.35
C ARG A 87 -3.48 -7.55 -13.95
N SER A 88 -3.48 -8.16 -12.77
CA SER A 88 -2.36 -9.00 -12.35
C SER A 88 -2.28 -10.26 -13.24
N PRO A 89 -1.08 -10.67 -13.67
CA PRO A 89 -0.89 -11.97 -14.33
C PRO A 89 -1.22 -13.15 -13.41
N TYR A 90 -1.20 -12.93 -12.08
CA TYR A 90 -1.47 -13.96 -11.07
C TYR A 90 -2.88 -13.85 -10.51
N PHE A 91 -3.30 -12.64 -10.17
CA PHE A 91 -4.52 -12.39 -9.40
C PHE A 91 -5.69 -11.85 -10.23
N GLY A 92 -5.52 -11.67 -11.54
CA GLY A 92 -6.55 -11.12 -12.42
C GLY A 92 -7.01 -9.73 -11.97
N ASP A 93 -8.32 -9.58 -11.72
CA ASP A 93 -8.97 -8.36 -11.26
C ASP A 93 -9.24 -8.32 -9.74
N LEU A 94 -8.72 -9.30 -8.98
CA LEU A 94 -8.97 -9.42 -7.54
C LEU A 94 -8.62 -8.15 -6.76
N GLY A 95 -7.51 -7.49 -7.09
CA GLY A 95 -7.10 -6.24 -6.44
C GLY A 95 -8.17 -5.16 -6.56
N LEU A 96 -8.75 -4.98 -7.75
CA LEU A 96 -9.80 -4.01 -8.01
C LEU A 96 -11.12 -4.39 -7.32
N GLU A 97 -11.44 -5.68 -7.26
CA GLU A 97 -12.60 -6.18 -6.50
C GLU A 97 -12.46 -5.87 -5.01
N MET A 98 -11.28 -6.11 -4.43
CA MET A 98 -10.99 -5.79 -3.03
C MET A 98 -11.08 -4.28 -2.80
N LEU A 99 -10.41 -3.49 -3.64
CA LEU A 99 -10.38 -2.03 -3.51
C LEU A 99 -11.78 -1.44 -3.51
N ARG A 100 -12.66 -1.86 -4.43
CA ARG A 100 -14.06 -1.40 -4.47
C ARG A 100 -14.87 -1.72 -3.22
N LYS A 101 -14.50 -2.76 -2.47
CA LYS A 101 -15.18 -3.15 -1.22
C LYS A 101 -14.68 -2.37 -0.01
N VAL A 102 -13.39 -2.02 0.03
CA VAL A 102 -12.73 -1.53 1.27
C VAL A 102 -12.14 -0.12 1.16
N ALA A 103 -11.95 0.39 -0.06
CA ALA A 103 -11.46 1.73 -0.33
C ALA A 103 -12.42 2.49 -1.25
N GLY A 104 -12.47 3.81 -1.12
CA GLY A 104 -13.28 4.64 -2.01
C GLY A 104 -12.61 4.92 -3.35
N GLU A 105 -13.30 5.64 -4.22
CA GLU A 105 -12.79 5.97 -5.56
C GLU A 105 -11.85 7.19 -5.60
N LEU A 106 -11.70 7.93 -4.50
CA LEU A 106 -10.95 9.18 -4.49
C LEU A 106 -9.47 8.89 -4.22
N LEU A 107 -8.63 9.23 -5.19
CA LEU A 107 -7.20 9.07 -5.12
C LEU A 107 -6.55 10.29 -4.45
N LEU A 108 -5.77 10.03 -3.42
CA LEU A 108 -4.89 10.99 -2.78
C LEU A 108 -3.47 10.80 -3.30
N ARG A 109 -2.77 11.90 -3.55
CA ARG A 109 -1.33 11.95 -3.77
C ARG A 109 -0.68 12.38 -2.47
N VAL A 110 0.33 11.63 -2.04
CA VAL A 110 1.05 11.89 -0.79
C VAL A 110 2.52 12.09 -1.12
N SER A 111 3.06 13.25 -0.77
CA SER A 111 4.44 13.63 -1.07
C SER A 111 5.20 13.85 0.24
N LEU A 112 6.15 12.98 0.54
CA LEU A 112 6.92 13.00 1.79
C LEU A 112 8.40 13.33 1.52
N PRO A 113 9.10 13.96 2.47
CA PRO A 113 10.56 14.04 2.46
C PRO A 113 11.21 12.65 2.33
N ALA A 114 12.35 12.53 1.66
CA ALA A 114 13.03 11.24 1.49
C ALA A 114 13.58 10.64 2.81
N ASP A 115 13.78 11.49 3.81
CA ASP A 115 14.19 11.15 5.17
C ASP A 115 13.00 11.03 6.14
N PHE A 116 11.76 11.09 5.64
CA PHE A 116 10.58 10.85 6.48
C PHE A 116 10.69 9.45 7.10
N PRO A 117 10.43 9.30 8.41
CA PRO A 117 10.66 8.04 9.11
C PRO A 117 9.65 6.96 8.69
N GLY A 118 10.10 5.71 8.72
CA GLY A 118 9.22 4.55 8.60
C GLY A 118 8.67 4.30 7.20
N LEU A 119 9.43 4.60 6.15
CA LEU A 119 9.00 4.41 4.76
C LEU A 119 9.50 3.07 4.20
N TYR A 120 8.57 2.21 3.82
CA TYR A 120 8.87 0.87 3.30
C TYR A 120 8.05 0.54 2.07
N VAL A 121 8.54 -0.41 1.28
CA VAL A 121 7.78 -1.12 0.24
C VAL A 121 7.69 -2.59 0.63
N THR A 122 6.53 -3.18 0.44
CA THR A 122 6.23 -4.56 0.86
C THR A 122 5.48 -5.30 -0.24
N ASP A 123 5.51 -6.64 -0.22
CA ASP A 123 4.93 -7.47 -1.27
C ASP A 123 3.56 -7.96 -0.85
N PHE A 124 2.53 -7.25 -1.29
CA PHE A 124 1.15 -7.59 -0.96
C PHE A 124 0.70 -8.93 -1.58
N ALA A 125 1.51 -9.51 -2.49
CA ALA A 125 1.23 -10.79 -3.12
C ALA A 125 1.09 -11.93 -2.11
N HIS A 126 1.82 -11.87 -0.98
CA HIS A 126 1.69 -12.84 0.11
C HIS A 126 0.27 -12.86 0.70
N SER A 127 -0.32 -11.68 0.90
CA SER A 127 -1.70 -11.56 1.37
C SER A 127 -2.72 -11.89 0.27
N LEU A 128 -2.45 -11.46 -0.97
CA LEU A 128 -3.31 -11.75 -2.11
C LEU A 128 -3.44 -13.25 -2.40
N GLU A 129 -2.40 -14.05 -2.14
CA GLU A 129 -2.45 -15.52 -2.26
C GLU A 129 -3.61 -16.12 -1.43
N CYS A 130 -3.69 -15.74 -0.15
CA CYS A 130 -4.73 -16.26 0.74
C CYS A 130 -6.11 -15.68 0.42
N VAL A 131 -6.19 -14.40 0.02
CA VAL A 131 -7.46 -13.81 -0.41
C VAL A 131 -7.95 -14.48 -1.70
N HIS A 132 -7.04 -14.78 -2.63
CA HIS A 132 -7.36 -15.48 -3.87
C HIS A 132 -7.85 -16.89 -3.59
N LEU A 133 -7.18 -17.66 -2.72
CA LEU A 133 -7.65 -18.97 -2.29
C LEU A 133 -9.05 -18.92 -1.69
N ALA A 134 -9.31 -17.99 -0.76
CA ALA A 134 -10.61 -17.84 -0.13
C ALA A 134 -11.72 -17.43 -1.11
N THR A 135 -11.39 -16.60 -2.11
CA THR A 135 -12.37 -16.03 -3.04
C THR A 135 -12.59 -16.91 -4.28
N ARG A 136 -11.55 -17.57 -4.76
CA ARG A 136 -11.50 -18.28 -6.05
C ARG A 136 -11.29 -19.80 -5.91
N GLY A 137 -11.03 -20.30 -4.70
CA GLY A 137 -10.92 -21.73 -4.39
C GLY A 137 -9.58 -22.38 -4.76
N ALA A 138 -8.59 -21.59 -5.21
CA ALA A 138 -7.24 -22.08 -5.52
C ALA A 138 -6.18 -21.01 -5.25
N PRO A 139 -4.94 -21.40 -4.88
CA PRO A 139 -3.81 -20.46 -4.79
C PRO A 139 -3.44 -19.92 -6.18
N ALA A 140 -2.96 -18.68 -6.25
CA ALA A 140 -2.53 -18.06 -7.50
C ALA A 140 -1.03 -18.25 -7.77
N LEU A 141 -0.22 -18.18 -6.71
CA LEU A 141 1.23 -18.33 -6.75
C LEU A 141 1.70 -19.70 -6.27
N SER A 142 0.82 -20.48 -5.62
CA SER A 142 1.13 -21.78 -5.03
C SER A 142 2.29 -21.72 -4.03
N LEU A 143 2.29 -20.69 -3.18
CA LEU A 143 3.36 -20.48 -2.20
C LEU A 143 3.34 -21.55 -1.10
N GLY A 144 2.18 -22.17 -0.85
CA GLY A 144 2.04 -23.28 0.10
C GLY A 144 1.75 -22.83 1.53
N TYR A 145 1.28 -21.60 1.72
CA TYR A 145 0.89 -21.10 3.04
C TYR A 145 -0.34 -21.81 3.61
N ASP A 146 -0.38 -21.97 4.93
CA ASP A 146 -1.61 -22.15 5.68
C ASP A 146 -2.38 -20.82 5.77
N CYS A 147 -3.39 -20.69 4.92
CA CYS A 147 -4.26 -19.52 4.87
C CYS A 147 -5.45 -19.58 5.85
N SER A 148 -5.57 -20.60 6.70
CA SER A 148 -6.73 -20.80 7.58
C SER A 148 -6.95 -19.65 8.56
N ASN A 149 -5.88 -18.99 8.99
CA ASN A 149 -5.90 -17.88 9.95
C ASN A 149 -5.11 -16.64 9.47
N GLY A 150 -4.49 -16.69 8.29
CA GLY A 150 -3.71 -15.60 7.71
C GLY A 150 -2.36 -15.31 8.38
N LYS A 151 -1.95 -16.07 9.39
CA LYS A 151 -0.70 -15.82 10.13
C LYS A 151 0.53 -15.93 9.23
N GLU A 152 0.61 -16.97 8.42
CA GLU A 152 1.76 -17.20 7.53
C GLU A 152 1.86 -16.13 6.44
N ALA A 153 0.74 -15.79 5.79
CA ALA A 153 0.71 -14.71 4.81
C ALA A 153 1.11 -13.37 5.43
N MET A 154 0.69 -13.09 6.67
CA MET A 154 1.11 -11.90 7.39
C MET A 154 2.61 -11.94 7.70
N LEU A 155 3.15 -13.07 8.18
CA LEU A 155 4.59 -13.19 8.46
C LEU A 155 5.43 -12.97 7.19
N ALA A 156 5.08 -13.63 6.08
CA ALA A 156 5.75 -13.42 4.80
C ALA A 156 5.62 -11.97 4.30
N TYR A 157 4.45 -11.36 4.46
CA TYR A 157 4.26 -9.93 4.15
C TYR A 157 5.21 -9.04 4.98
N LEU A 158 5.39 -9.34 6.26
CA LEU A 158 6.30 -8.60 7.15
C LEU A 158 7.78 -8.81 6.79
N HIS A 159 8.16 -10.02 6.40
CA HIS A 159 9.51 -10.31 5.91
C HIS A 159 9.82 -9.67 4.55
N SER A 160 8.80 -9.25 3.80
CA SER A 160 8.97 -8.57 2.51
C SER A 160 9.24 -7.05 2.61
N TYR A 161 9.35 -6.50 3.82
CA TYR A 161 9.64 -5.08 4.04
C TYR A 161 11.02 -4.71 3.53
N VAL A 162 11.05 -3.74 2.62
CA VAL A 162 12.28 -3.13 2.11
C VAL A 162 12.22 -1.63 2.34
N PRO A 163 13.24 -1.01 2.98
CA PRO A 163 13.30 0.44 3.11
C PRO A 163 13.14 1.13 1.75
N VAL A 164 12.36 2.20 1.68
CA VAL A 164 12.03 2.86 0.40
C VAL A 164 13.27 3.30 -0.39
N ASN A 165 14.36 3.63 0.29
CA ASN A 165 15.62 4.06 -0.31
C ASN A 165 16.46 2.91 -0.88
N GLU A 166 16.16 1.69 -0.44
CA GLU A 166 16.81 0.44 -0.86
C GLU A 166 15.98 -0.32 -1.87
N TYR A 167 14.68 -0.02 -2.01
CA TYR A 167 13.81 -0.68 -2.96
C TYR A 167 14.29 -0.53 -4.41
N ARG A 168 14.46 -1.65 -5.12
CA ARG A 168 14.90 -1.73 -6.53
C ARG A 168 13.93 -2.51 -7.44
N GLY A 169 12.73 -2.84 -6.95
CA GLY A 169 11.80 -3.75 -7.64
C GLY A 169 11.94 -5.19 -7.15
N GLY A 170 11.30 -6.13 -7.85
CA GLY A 170 11.31 -7.57 -7.53
C GLY A 170 10.06 -8.09 -6.83
N HIS A 171 9.20 -7.19 -6.36
CA HIS A 171 7.92 -7.55 -5.74
C HIS A 171 6.83 -7.79 -6.78
N VAL A 172 5.91 -8.73 -6.51
CA VAL A 172 4.80 -9.07 -7.41
C VAL A 172 3.60 -8.14 -7.22
N ALA A 173 3.29 -7.70 -6.01
CA ALA A 173 2.24 -6.70 -5.79
C ALA A 173 2.73 -5.64 -4.80
N PRO A 174 3.68 -4.78 -5.21
CA PRO A 174 4.28 -3.82 -4.31
C PRO A 174 3.25 -2.80 -3.80
N VAL A 175 3.26 -2.59 -2.48
CA VAL A 175 2.52 -1.54 -1.80
C VAL A 175 3.47 -0.68 -0.97
N PHE A 176 3.11 0.59 -0.84
CA PHE A 176 3.86 1.56 -0.05
C PHE A 176 3.33 1.58 1.39
N ASN A 177 4.24 1.58 2.35
CA ASN A 177 3.93 1.58 3.77
C ASN A 177 4.59 2.76 4.48
N VAL A 178 3.79 3.46 5.29
CA VAL A 178 4.30 4.37 6.31
C VAL A 178 4.03 3.75 7.68
N VAL A 179 5.11 3.38 8.37
CA VAL A 179 5.08 2.78 9.70
C VAL A 179 5.31 3.87 10.74
N ARG A 180 4.47 3.88 11.77
CA ARG A 180 4.59 4.76 12.94
C ARG A 180 4.55 3.92 14.21
N ARG A 181 5.34 4.28 15.21
CA ARG A 181 5.21 3.68 16.55
C ARG A 181 3.88 4.08 17.20
N GLY A 182 3.08 3.08 17.56
CA GLY A 182 1.74 3.28 18.11
C GLY A 182 0.74 3.86 17.10
N SER A 183 -0.55 3.73 17.42
CA SER A 183 -1.61 4.27 16.57
C SER A 183 -1.62 5.81 16.59
N GLY A 184 -2.03 6.42 15.49
CA GLY A 184 -2.00 7.88 15.34
C GLY A 184 -1.96 8.34 13.88
N ILE A 185 -1.90 9.64 13.67
CA ILE A 185 -1.62 10.22 12.36
C ILE A 185 -0.17 9.87 11.97
N ALA A 186 -0.02 9.05 10.94
CA ALA A 186 1.26 8.68 10.36
C ALA A 186 1.70 9.67 9.29
N VAL A 187 0.76 10.22 8.52
CA VAL A 187 1.04 11.27 7.53
C VAL A 187 0.16 12.49 7.79
N PRO A 188 0.74 13.62 8.22
CA PRO A 188 0.01 14.88 8.38
C PRO A 188 -0.61 15.39 7.07
N SER A 189 -1.74 16.08 7.17
CA SER A 189 -2.49 16.67 6.04
C SER A 189 -1.65 17.53 5.10
N ARG A 190 -0.65 18.27 5.61
CA ARG A 190 0.25 19.12 4.80
C ARG A 190 1.03 18.37 3.69
N TYR A 191 1.10 17.05 3.74
CA TYR A 191 1.75 16.22 2.73
C TYR A 191 0.77 15.55 1.76
N ILE A 192 -0.52 15.81 1.92
CA ILE A 192 -1.61 15.09 1.25
C ILE A 192 -2.38 16.07 0.39
N GLU A 193 -2.59 15.68 -0.86
CA GLU A 193 -3.46 16.40 -1.78
C GLU A 193 -4.37 15.43 -2.53
N VAL A 194 -5.48 15.94 -3.07
CA VAL A 194 -6.28 15.16 -4.01
C VAL A 194 -5.49 15.04 -5.30
N ALA A 195 -5.25 13.81 -5.75
CA ALA A 195 -4.49 13.59 -6.98
C ALA A 195 -5.22 14.22 -8.17
N GLN A 196 -4.48 14.87 -9.07
CA GLN A 196 -5.07 15.44 -10.29
C GLN A 196 -5.69 14.35 -11.18
N THR A 197 -5.07 13.18 -11.22
CA THR A 197 -5.61 11.99 -11.86
C THR A 197 -6.52 11.25 -10.89
N GLN A 198 -7.70 10.86 -11.35
CA GLN A 198 -8.67 10.07 -10.57
C GLN A 198 -9.07 8.82 -11.37
N PRO A 199 -8.20 7.78 -11.43
CA PRO A 199 -8.32 6.69 -12.41
C PRO A 199 -9.60 5.86 -12.28
N LEU A 200 -10.16 5.76 -11.07
CA LEU A 200 -11.38 5.00 -10.80
C LEU A 200 -12.66 5.83 -10.85
N ARG A 201 -12.50 7.15 -10.97
CA ARG A 201 -13.64 8.06 -11.01
C ARG A 201 -14.23 8.08 -12.41
N ARG A 202 -15.55 7.90 -12.50
CA ARG A 202 -16.25 8.01 -13.78
C ARG A 202 -16.11 9.44 -14.31
N ARG A 203 -15.82 9.59 -15.61
CA ARG A 203 -15.57 10.87 -16.30
C ARG A 203 -16.67 11.92 -16.08
N ASP A 204 -17.88 11.52 -15.70
CA ASP A 204 -19.04 12.42 -15.54
C ASP A 204 -19.18 13.01 -14.13
N THR A 205 -18.25 12.73 -13.20
CA THR A 205 -18.28 13.31 -11.85
C THR A 205 -17.19 14.36 -11.71
N ALA A 206 -17.58 15.64 -11.76
CA ALA A 206 -16.68 16.78 -11.59
C ALA A 206 -15.86 16.67 -10.29
N PRO A 207 -14.58 17.07 -10.26
CA PRO A 207 -13.77 17.11 -9.02
C PRO A 207 -14.56 17.77 -7.88
N PRO A 208 -14.54 17.24 -6.62
CA PRO A 208 -15.03 18.04 -5.51
C PRO A 208 -14.25 19.36 -5.53
N ALA A 209 -14.98 20.47 -5.42
CA ALA A 209 -14.34 21.78 -5.34
C ALA A 209 -13.37 21.74 -4.15
N LEU A 210 -12.10 22.09 -4.40
CA LEU A 210 -11.12 22.26 -3.34
C LEU A 210 -11.65 23.35 -2.39
N PRO A 211 -11.76 23.09 -1.08
CA PRO A 211 -12.09 24.14 -0.14
C PRO A 211 -10.94 25.15 -0.10
N GLY A 212 -11.18 26.36 -0.62
CA GLY A 212 -10.26 27.50 -0.44
C GLY A 212 -9.46 27.93 -1.66
N ALA A 213 -10.11 28.27 -2.77
CA ALA A 213 -9.63 29.36 -3.62
C ALA A 213 -10.48 30.60 -3.29
N ALA A 214 -10.02 31.39 -2.32
CA ALA A 214 -10.52 32.74 -2.16
C ALA A 214 -10.29 33.47 -3.49
N THR A 215 -11.37 33.90 -4.14
CA THR A 215 -11.33 34.81 -5.26
C THR A 215 -10.61 36.09 -4.79
N PRO A 216 -9.50 36.50 -5.42
CA PRO A 216 -8.99 37.84 -5.21
C PRO A 216 -9.96 38.80 -5.90
N ARG A 217 -10.71 39.53 -5.06
CA ARG A 217 -11.56 40.72 -5.28
C ARG A 217 -12.17 40.93 -6.67
#